data_AF-U3AQE4-F1
#
_entry.id   AF-U3AQE4-F1
#
_cell.length_a   1.000
_cell.length_b   1.000
_cell.length_c   1.000
_cell.angle_alpha   90.00
_cell.angle_beta   90.00
_cell.angle_gamma   90.00
#
_symmetry.space_group_name_H-M   'P 1'
#
loop_
_entity.id
_entity.type
_entity.pdbx_description
1 polymer ?
#
loop_
_entity_poly.entity_id
_entity_poly.type
_entity_poly.pdbx_seq_one_letter_code
_entity_poly.pdbx_strand_id
1 'polypeptide(L)'
;MMMDILMYLFETYIHSDAELQVEQDELEDELLRAGFHQKDIYKALVWLEELAALQQSDKHSAISACIAASSTRVYTSTEMMRLNLECRGFLLFLEQINVLTTETREMVVDRVMGLETNEFELEDLKWIILMVLFNVPGNENAYTLMEELLYTKEQGILH
;
A
#
# COMPACT_ATOMS: atom_id res chain seq x y z
N MET A 1 -9.70 -11.94 6.50
CA MET A 1 -8.76 -12.16 5.39
C MET A 1 -7.48 -11.37 5.67
N MET A 2 -6.36 -11.65 4.99
CA MET A 2 -5.11 -10.90 5.25
C MET A 2 -5.25 -9.39 5.00
N MET A 3 -6.12 -8.96 4.08
CA MET A 3 -6.42 -7.54 3.84
C MET A 3 -7.04 -6.86 5.05
N ASP A 4 -7.98 -7.53 5.73
CA ASP A 4 -8.61 -6.99 6.95
C ASP A 4 -7.59 -6.75 8.06
N ILE A 5 -6.57 -7.61 8.14
CA ILE A 5 -5.47 -7.47 9.10
C ILE A 5 -4.61 -6.27 8.73
N LEU A 6 -4.25 -6.12 7.45
CA LEU A 6 -3.48 -4.96 6.99
C LEU A 6 -4.25 -3.66 7.28
N MET A 7 -5.55 -3.60 6.97
CA MET A 7 -6.39 -2.43 7.29
C MET A 7 -6.43 -2.16 8.79
N TYR A 8 -6.70 -3.19 9.61
CA TYR A 8 -6.75 -3.05 11.07
C TYR A 8 -5.43 -2.53 11.64
N LEU A 9 -4.30 -3.10 11.20
CA LEU A 9 -2.98 -2.67 11.62
C LEU A 9 -2.74 -1.21 11.24
N PHE A 10 -3.06 -0.85 10.00
CA PHE A 10 -2.83 0.50 9.55
C PHE A 10 -3.70 1.52 10.30
N GLU A 11 -5.00 1.27 10.46
CA GLU A 11 -5.91 2.15 11.23
C GLU A 11 -5.47 2.30 12.69
N THR A 12 -5.03 1.20 13.31
CA THR A 12 -4.65 1.16 14.72
C THR A 12 -3.32 1.87 14.96
N TYR A 13 -2.34 1.65 14.08
CA TYR A 13 -0.96 2.07 14.30
C TYR A 13 -0.59 3.40 13.65
N ILE A 14 -1.33 3.92 12.67
CA ILE A 14 -1.01 5.22 12.08
C ILE A 14 -1.43 6.41 12.94
N HIS A 15 -2.50 6.24 13.73
CA HIS A 15 -3.02 7.29 14.61
C HIS A 15 -2.28 7.37 15.94
N SER A 16 -1.63 6.29 16.33
CA SER A 16 -0.60 6.32 17.35
C SER A 16 0.68 6.78 16.69
N ASP A 17 1.27 7.90 17.14
CA ASP A 17 2.63 8.37 16.77
C ASP A 17 3.77 7.36 17.10
N ALA A 18 3.42 6.08 17.29
CA ALA A 18 4.32 4.98 17.52
C ALA A 18 4.98 4.64 16.19
N GLU A 19 6.30 4.87 16.13
CA GLU A 19 7.15 4.20 15.15
C GLU A 19 6.75 2.71 15.09
N LEU A 20 6.65 2.13 13.88
CA LEU A 20 6.34 0.72 13.62
C LEU A 20 7.41 -0.26 14.18
N GLN A 21 8.06 0.08 15.29
CA GLN A 21 8.91 -0.79 16.11
C GLN A 21 8.10 -1.52 17.17
N VAL A 22 6.88 -1.93 16.85
CA VAL A 22 6.11 -2.84 17.70
C VAL A 22 6.70 -4.23 17.53
N GLU A 23 6.96 -4.91 18.64
CA GLU A 23 7.54 -6.25 18.63
C GLU A 23 6.55 -7.19 17.94
N GLN A 24 7.01 -7.94 16.92
CA GLN A 24 6.17 -8.77 16.06
C GLN A 24 5.31 -9.77 16.86
N ASP A 25 5.86 -10.25 17.98
CA ASP A 25 5.18 -11.16 18.91
C ASP A 25 4.00 -10.47 19.64
N GLU A 26 4.15 -9.21 20.04
CA GLU A 26 3.06 -8.43 20.65
C GLU A 26 1.93 -8.16 19.65
N LEU A 27 2.31 -7.90 18.39
CA LEU A 27 1.37 -7.68 17.29
C LEU A 27 0.57 -8.95 16.95
N GLU A 28 1.23 -10.11 16.92
CA GLU A 28 0.55 -11.40 16.70
C GLU A 28 -0.46 -11.68 17.81
N ASP A 29 -0.09 -11.50 19.07
CA ASP A 29 -0.97 -11.72 20.22
C ASP A 29 -2.17 -10.76 20.22
N GLU A 30 -1.99 -9.49 19.85
CA GLU A 30 -3.09 -8.55 19.69
C GLU A 30 -4.05 -8.99 18.58
N LEU A 31 -3.53 -9.34 17.40
CA LEU A 31 -4.35 -9.75 16.26
C LEU A 31 -5.12 -11.05 16.56
N LEU A 32 -4.52 -11.99 17.29
CA LEU A 32 -5.21 -13.19 17.76
C LEU A 32 -6.35 -12.83 18.72
N ARG A 33 -6.13 -11.87 19.64
CA ARG A 33 -7.16 -11.38 20.56
C ARG A 33 -8.27 -10.61 19.87
N ALA A 34 -7.96 -9.90 18.77
CA ALA A 34 -8.93 -9.24 17.90
C ALA A 34 -9.78 -10.24 17.10
N GLY A 35 -9.42 -11.52 17.08
CA GLY A 35 -10.19 -12.61 16.47
C GLY A 35 -9.72 -12.99 15.06
N PHE A 36 -8.56 -12.51 14.61
CA PHE A 36 -8.00 -12.89 13.32
C PHE A 36 -7.46 -14.32 13.33
N HIS A 37 -7.50 -14.97 12.17
CA HIS A 37 -6.96 -16.32 12.01
C HIS A 37 -5.43 -16.29 11.93
N GLN A 38 -4.75 -17.12 12.72
CA GLN A 38 -3.29 -17.20 12.76
C GLN A 38 -2.62 -17.32 11.37
N LYS A 39 -3.22 -18.10 10.47
CA LYS A 39 -2.73 -18.24 9.10
C LYS A 39 -2.74 -16.92 8.32
N ASP A 40 -3.79 -16.11 8.49
CA ASP A 40 -3.91 -14.82 7.82
C ASP A 40 -3.00 -13.77 8.47
N ILE A 41 -2.82 -13.84 9.80
CA ILE A 41 -1.88 -13.01 10.55
C ILE A 41 -0.47 -13.21 10.01
N TYR A 42 0.00 -14.45 9.95
CA TYR A 42 1.33 -14.78 9.44
C TYR A 42 1.56 -14.22 8.03
N LYS A 43 0.56 -14.38 7.14
CA LYS A 43 0.65 -13.83 5.76
C LYS A 43 0.76 -12.31 5.74
N ALA A 44 -0.02 -11.61 6.57
CA ALA A 44 0.03 -10.16 6.65
C ALA A 44 1.37 -9.67 7.19
N LEU A 45 1.92 -10.32 8.22
CA LEU A 45 3.24 -9.99 8.76
C LEU A 45 4.36 -10.21 7.73
N VAL A 46 4.37 -11.36 7.04
CA VAL A 46 5.33 -11.62 5.95
C VAL A 46 5.22 -10.57 4.85
N TRP A 47 3.99 -10.18 4.48
CA TRP A 47 3.77 -9.14 3.48
C TRP A 47 4.36 -7.78 3.90
N LEU A 48 4.26 -7.42 5.18
CA LEU A 48 4.85 -6.20 5.75
C LEU A 48 6.39 -6.26 5.77
N GLU A 49 6.96 -7.41 6.14
CA GLU A 49 8.43 -7.62 6.10
C GLU A 49 8.97 -7.43 4.67
N GLU A 50 8.30 -8.00 3.68
CA GLU A 50 8.67 -7.84 2.28
C GLU A 50 8.51 -6.38 1.80
N LEU A 51 7.48 -5.65 2.26
CA LEU A 51 7.34 -4.22 1.98
C LEU A 51 8.53 -3.43 2.52
N ALA A 52 8.94 -3.69 3.76
CA ALA A 52 10.10 -3.06 4.37
C ALA A 52 11.41 -3.43 3.65
N ALA A 53 11.51 -4.65 3.09
CA ALA A 53 12.65 -5.09 2.31
C ALA A 53 12.78 -4.34 0.96
N LEU A 54 11.66 -4.08 0.27
CA LEU A 54 11.66 -3.36 -1.01
C LEU A 54 12.29 -1.96 -0.88
N GLN A 55 11.93 -1.24 0.18
CA GLN A 55 12.48 0.07 0.52
C GLN A 55 14.03 0.05 0.64
N GLN A 56 14.60 -1.07 1.11
CA GLN A 56 16.04 -1.20 1.26
C GLN A 56 16.73 -1.55 -0.07
N SER A 57 16.06 -2.33 -0.93
CA SER A 57 16.59 -2.72 -2.24
C SER A 57 16.60 -1.60 -3.27
N ASP A 58 15.63 -0.67 -3.22
CA ASP A 58 15.51 0.41 -4.22
C ASP A 58 16.61 1.47 -4.10
N LYS A 59 17.29 1.56 -2.94
CA LYS A 59 18.52 2.36 -2.78
C LYS A 59 19.66 1.91 -3.72
N HIS A 60 19.56 0.72 -4.32
CA HIS A 60 20.59 0.11 -5.17
C HIS A 60 20.22 -0.05 -6.66
N SER A 61 19.04 0.41 -7.12
CA SER A 61 18.69 0.28 -8.53
C SER A 61 19.31 1.40 -9.38
N ALA A 62 20.46 1.10 -9.99
CA ALA A 62 21.15 1.94 -10.98
C ALA A 62 20.30 2.24 -12.24
N ILE A 63 19.08 1.70 -12.33
CA ILE A 63 18.12 1.90 -13.43
C ILE A 63 17.23 3.13 -13.20
N SER A 64 17.11 3.63 -11.96
CA SER A 64 16.32 4.84 -11.64
C SER A 64 16.87 6.12 -12.27
N ALA A 65 18.14 6.15 -12.69
CA ALA A 65 18.73 7.31 -13.35
C ALA A 65 18.23 7.54 -14.80
N CYS A 66 17.53 6.57 -15.40
CA CYS A 66 17.04 6.66 -16.78
C CYS A 66 15.51 6.74 -16.91
N ILE A 67 14.78 6.74 -15.79
CA ILE A 67 13.32 6.87 -15.81
C ILE A 67 13.01 8.36 -15.97
N ALA A 68 12.82 8.80 -17.22
CA ALA A 68 12.24 10.10 -17.49
C ALA A 68 10.89 10.21 -16.74
N ALA A 69 10.60 11.37 -16.16
CA ALA A 69 9.34 11.69 -15.45
C ALA A 69 8.06 11.53 -16.30
N SER A 70 8.17 11.02 -17.53
CA SER A 70 7.11 10.76 -18.50
C SER A 70 7.04 9.29 -18.96
N SER A 71 7.70 8.35 -18.26
CA SER A 71 7.66 6.93 -18.62
C SER A 71 6.26 6.36 -18.49
N THR A 72 5.68 5.90 -19.61
CA THR A 72 4.35 5.27 -19.62
C THR A 72 4.49 3.79 -19.27
N ARG A 73 3.90 3.34 -18.15
CA ARG A 73 3.87 1.92 -17.80
C ARG A 73 2.96 1.13 -18.72
N VAL A 74 3.41 -0.06 -19.09
CA VAL A 74 2.61 -1.07 -19.78
C VAL A 74 2.33 -2.20 -18.79
N TYR A 75 1.05 -2.42 -18.48
CA TYR A 75 0.63 -3.50 -17.59
C TYR A 75 0.64 -4.84 -18.32
N THR A 76 1.16 -5.87 -17.66
CA THR A 76 1.11 -7.27 -18.09
C THR A 76 -0.31 -7.84 -17.96
N SER A 77 -0.60 -8.95 -18.63
CA SER A 77 -1.94 -9.58 -18.54
C SER A 77 -2.30 -10.01 -17.12
N THR A 78 -1.32 -10.45 -16.33
CA THR A 78 -1.50 -10.82 -14.92
C THR A 78 -1.83 -9.60 -14.07
N GLU A 79 -1.11 -8.48 -14.26
CA GLU A 79 -1.44 -7.22 -13.57
C GLU A 79 -2.81 -6.70 -14.00
N MET A 80 -3.19 -6.78 -15.27
CA MET A 80 -4.51 -6.32 -15.72
C MET A 80 -5.67 -7.15 -15.15
N MET A 81 -5.42 -8.43 -14.82
CA MET A 81 -6.41 -9.28 -14.16
C MET A 81 -6.61 -8.87 -12.70
N ARG A 82 -5.52 -8.44 -12.03
CA ARG A 82 -5.52 -8.03 -10.63
C ARG A 82 -5.95 -6.58 -10.43
N LEU A 83 -5.32 -5.67 -11.18
CA LEU A 83 -5.59 -4.24 -11.23
C LEU A 83 -6.57 -3.99 -12.37
N ASN A 84 -7.85 -3.93 -12.01
CA ASN A 84 -8.92 -3.61 -12.96
C ASN A 84 -8.74 -2.20 -13.57
N LEU A 85 -9.65 -1.80 -14.48
CA LEU A 85 -9.55 -0.50 -15.14
C LEU A 85 -9.55 0.68 -14.15
N GLU A 86 -10.38 0.60 -13.12
CA GLU A 86 -10.53 1.66 -12.10
C GLU A 86 -9.24 1.80 -11.26
N CYS A 87 -8.68 0.68 -10.81
CA CYS A 87 -7.40 0.62 -10.10
C CYS A 87 -6.27 1.29 -10.90
N ARG A 88 -6.14 0.93 -12.19
CA ARG A 88 -5.11 1.49 -13.07
C ARG A 88 -5.33 2.97 -13.35
N GLY A 89 -6.58 3.40 -13.52
CA GLY A 89 -6.94 4.80 -13.65
C GLY A 89 -6.59 5.62 -12.41
N PHE A 90 -6.80 5.05 -11.23
CA PHE A 90 -6.46 5.69 -9.97
C PHE A 90 -4.94 5.82 -9.76
N LEU A 91 -4.16 4.78 -10.07
CA LEU A 91 -2.70 4.87 -10.05
C LEU A 91 -2.16 5.96 -10.98
N LEU A 92 -2.73 6.05 -12.19
CA LEU A 92 -2.36 7.09 -13.15
C LEU A 92 -2.72 8.49 -12.62
N PHE A 93 -3.90 8.65 -12.01
CA PHE A 93 -4.31 9.90 -11.41
C PHE A 93 -3.34 10.34 -10.30
N LEU A 94 -2.95 9.44 -9.40
CA LEU A 94 -2.00 9.74 -8.33
C LEU A 94 -0.60 10.11 -8.85
N GLU A 95 -0.15 9.47 -9.94
CA GLU A 95 1.10 9.84 -10.60
C GLU A 95 1.01 11.26 -11.21
N GLN A 96 -0.14 11.63 -11.81
CA GLN A 96 -0.34 12.96 -12.40
C GLN A 96 -0.34 14.09 -11.38
N ILE A 97 -0.84 13.85 -10.17
CA ILE A 97 -0.82 14.82 -9.07
C ILE A 97 0.47 14.74 -8.22
N ASN A 98 1.43 13.90 -8.63
CA ASN A 98 2.70 13.65 -7.94
C ASN A 98 2.56 13.11 -6.50
N VAL A 99 1.45 12.43 -6.20
CA VAL A 99 1.32 11.63 -4.95
C VAL A 99 2.18 10.37 -5.07
N LEU A 100 2.16 9.72 -6.22
CA LEU A 100 3.04 8.61 -6.52
C LEU A 100 4.17 9.08 -7.45
N THR A 101 5.38 8.63 -7.16
CA THR A 101 6.50 8.67 -8.10
C THR A 101 6.50 7.37 -8.90
N THR A 102 7.28 7.30 -9.97
CA THR A 102 7.42 6.03 -10.70
C THR A 102 7.92 4.91 -9.79
N GLU A 103 8.78 5.23 -8.82
CA GLU A 103 9.30 4.28 -7.82
C GLU A 103 8.21 3.80 -6.87
N THR A 104 7.49 4.71 -6.20
CA THR A 104 6.44 4.29 -5.24
C THR A 104 5.27 3.60 -5.95
N ARG A 105 4.99 3.95 -7.20
CA ARG A 105 4.04 3.20 -8.03
C ARG A 105 4.49 1.76 -8.28
N GLU A 106 5.77 1.51 -8.57
CA GLU A 106 6.27 0.13 -8.72
C GLU A 106 6.12 -0.65 -7.43
N MET A 107 6.47 -0.04 -6.29
CA MET A 107 6.29 -0.67 -4.99
C MET A 107 4.82 -1.06 -4.76
N VAL A 108 3.87 -0.16 -5.03
CA VAL A 108 2.43 -0.45 -4.92
C VAL A 108 2.04 -1.64 -5.79
N VAL A 109 2.46 -1.65 -7.06
CA VAL A 109 2.10 -2.72 -8.00
C VAL A 109 2.68 -4.06 -7.54
N ASP A 110 3.96 -4.09 -7.14
CA ASP A 110 4.60 -5.29 -6.63
C ASP A 110 3.87 -5.84 -5.40
N ARG A 111 3.54 -4.96 -4.45
CA ARG A 111 2.80 -5.32 -3.24
C ARG A 111 1.41 -5.85 -3.51
N VAL A 112 0.68 -5.27 -4.47
CA VAL A 112 -0.64 -5.77 -4.88
C VAL A 112 -0.54 -7.15 -5.52
N MET A 113 0.53 -7.41 -6.30
CA MET A 113 0.76 -8.72 -6.91
C MET A 113 1.14 -9.79 -5.88
N GLY A 114 1.76 -9.40 -4.76
CA GLY A 114 2.06 -10.28 -3.62
C GLY A 114 0.86 -10.60 -2.71
N LEU A 115 -0.29 -9.95 -2.89
CA LEU A 115 -1.47 -10.22 -2.06
C LEU A 115 -2.10 -11.57 -2.41
N GLU A 116 -2.26 -12.44 -1.42
CA GLU A 116 -2.95 -13.73 -1.55
C GLU A 116 -4.46 -13.63 -1.25
N THR A 117 -5.15 -12.68 -1.89
CA THR A 117 -6.62 -12.57 -1.86
C THR A 117 -7.24 -12.87 -3.22
N ASN A 118 -8.47 -13.40 -3.28
CA ASN A 118 -9.18 -13.62 -4.55
C ASN A 118 -9.95 -12.38 -5.02
N GLU A 119 -10.36 -11.52 -4.08
CA GLU A 119 -11.11 -10.30 -4.33
C GLU A 119 -10.20 -9.11 -4.01
N PHE A 120 -10.14 -8.18 -4.96
CA PHE A 120 -9.32 -6.97 -4.85
C PHE A 120 -10.04 -5.84 -5.58
N GLU A 121 -10.40 -4.81 -4.84
CA GLU A 121 -11.15 -3.66 -5.32
C GLU A 121 -10.34 -2.36 -5.20
N LEU A 122 -10.91 -1.25 -5.70
CA LEU A 122 -10.23 0.04 -5.62
C LEU A 122 -9.95 0.45 -4.17
N GLU A 123 -10.86 0.17 -3.23
CA GLU A 123 -10.65 0.55 -1.83
C GLU A 123 -9.46 -0.18 -1.20
N ASP A 124 -9.27 -1.46 -1.52
CA ASP A 124 -8.07 -2.22 -1.12
C ASP A 124 -6.80 -1.57 -1.66
N LEU A 125 -6.79 -1.16 -2.93
CA LEU A 125 -5.65 -0.51 -3.55
C LEU A 125 -5.25 0.78 -2.81
N LYS A 126 -6.22 1.57 -2.36
CA LYS A 126 -5.93 2.81 -1.65
C LYS A 126 -5.24 2.58 -0.31
N TRP A 127 -5.66 1.55 0.43
CA TRP A 127 -4.98 1.14 1.65
C TRP A 127 -3.55 0.69 1.37
N ILE A 128 -3.33 -0.09 0.31
CA ILE A 128 -1.97 -0.50 -0.08
C ILE A 128 -1.11 0.72 -0.44
N ILE A 129 -1.67 1.71 -1.16
CA ILE A 129 -0.97 2.95 -1.49
C ILE A 129 -0.56 3.70 -0.22
N LEU A 130 -1.48 3.85 0.72
CA LEU A 130 -1.18 4.48 2.00
C LEU A 130 -0.08 3.76 2.77
N MET A 131 -0.13 2.43 2.85
CA MET A 131 0.90 1.62 3.50
C MET A 131 2.27 1.83 2.86
N VAL A 132 2.35 1.85 1.53
CA VAL A 132 3.59 2.12 0.82
C VAL A 132 4.08 3.54 1.10
N LEU A 133 3.21 4.55 1.02
CA LEU A 133 3.59 5.94 1.28
C LEU A 133 4.06 6.16 2.72
N PHE A 134 3.44 5.49 3.69
CA PHE A 134 3.83 5.55 5.10
C PHE A 134 5.19 4.89 5.35
N ASN A 135 5.47 3.77 4.68
CA ASN A 135 6.72 3.04 4.86
C ASN A 135 7.91 3.66 4.10
N VAL A 136 7.67 4.61 3.18
CA VAL A 136 8.75 5.27 2.42
C VAL A 136 9.07 6.66 3.01
N PRO A 137 10.32 6.91 3.44
CA PRO A 137 10.70 8.16 4.10
C PRO A 137 10.59 9.35 3.13
N GLY A 138 10.14 10.50 3.64
CA GLY A 138 10.03 11.74 2.87
C GLY A 138 8.73 11.89 2.06
N ASN A 139 7.78 10.96 2.19
CA ASN A 139 6.47 11.01 1.53
C ASN A 139 5.34 11.54 2.41
N GLU A 140 5.63 12.23 3.52
CA GLU A 140 4.64 12.76 4.46
C GLU A 140 3.54 13.60 3.76
N ASN A 141 3.92 14.50 2.85
CA ASN A 141 2.95 15.31 2.09
C ASN A 141 2.10 14.47 1.14
N ALA A 142 2.69 13.47 0.48
CA ALA A 142 1.97 12.57 -0.42
C ALA A 142 1.00 11.67 0.37
N TYR A 143 1.42 11.24 1.56
CA TYR A 143 0.60 10.52 2.52
C TYR A 143 -0.63 11.34 2.93
N THR A 144 -0.45 12.58 3.40
CA THR A 144 -1.56 13.46 3.82
C THR A 144 -2.52 13.72 2.67
N LEU A 145 -2.03 13.96 1.45
CA LEU A 145 -2.88 14.18 0.29
C LEU A 145 -3.67 12.91 -0.09
N MET A 146 -3.06 11.73 0.01
CA MET A 146 -3.75 10.46 -0.22
C MET A 146 -4.83 10.20 0.84
N GLU A 147 -4.54 10.53 2.10
CA GLU A 147 -5.49 10.44 3.20
C GLU A 147 -6.68 11.38 3.00
N GLU A 148 -6.46 12.63 2.59
CA GLU A 148 -7.54 13.56 2.23
C GLU A 148 -8.42 13.01 1.09
N LEU A 149 -7.81 12.39 0.08
CA LEU A 149 -8.54 11.79 -1.04
C LEU A 149 -9.40 10.59 -0.62
N LEU A 150 -8.93 9.83 0.36
CA LEU A 150 -9.69 8.74 0.98
C LEU A 150 -10.94 9.28 1.68
N TYR A 151 -10.79 10.24 2.58
CA TYR A 151 -11.91 10.84 3.32
C TYR A 151 -12.86 11.64 2.43
N THR A 152 -12.38 12.27 1.36
CA THR A 152 -13.23 13.01 0.41
C THR A 152 -14.23 12.09 -0.29
N LYS A 153 -13.87 10.82 -0.54
CA LYS A 153 -14.80 9.84 -1.12
C LYS A 153 -15.86 9.38 -0.11
N GLU A 154 -15.52 9.33 1.18
CA GLU A 154 -16.46 8.99 2.26
C GLU A 154 -17.48 10.10 2.55
N GLN A 155 -17.12 11.37 2.29
CA GLN A 155 -18.04 12.51 2.44
C GLN A 155 -18.96 12.75 1.22
N GLY A 156 -18.91 11.89 0.21
CA GLY A 156 -19.78 11.94 -0.96
C GLY A 156 -21.20 11.46 -0.66
N ILE A 157 -22.01 12.30 0.02
CA ILE A 157 -23.44 12.65 -0.19
C ILE A 157 -23.93 13.36 1.08
N LEU A 158 -23.69 14.68 1.15
CA LEU A 158 -24.58 15.62 1.83
C LEU A 158 -24.54 16.91 1.03
N HIS A 159 -25.37 16.98 -0.01
CA HIS A 159 -25.64 18.22 -0.74
C HIS A 159 -27.13 18.41 -0.96
#